data_AF-A0A1I8CDI0-F1
#
_entry.id   AF-A0A1I8CDI0-F1
#
_cell.length_a   1.000
_cell.length_b   1.000
_cell.length_c   1.000
_cell.angle_alpha   90.00
_cell.angle_beta   90.00
_cell.angle_gamma   90.00
#
_symmetry.space_group_name_H-M   'P 1'
#
loop_
_entity.id
_entity.type
_entity.pdbx_description
1 polymer ?
#
loop_
_entity_poly.entity_id
_entity_poly.type
_entity_poly.pdbx_seq_one_letter_code
_entity_poly.pdbx_strand_id
1 'polypeptide(L)' 'MNAYKETINLIRSNYSLIFLLGASVGSSFELFKIHFSFRGFDYYTSYERKQLPKDLEKFEMQLKEMDDILKAKFEPKP' A
#
# COMPACT_ATOMS: atom_id res chain seq x y z
N MET A 1 -2.25 -17.76 26.65
CA MET A 1 -0.85 -18.23 26.45
C MET A 1 -0.76 -19.58 25.74
N ASN A 2 -1.68 -20.52 25.92
CA ASN A 2 -1.64 -21.84 25.22
C ASN A 2 -1.93 -21.76 23.71
N ALA A 3 -2.93 -20.99 23.29
CA ALA A 3 -3.28 -20.87 21.87
C ALA A 3 -2.11 -20.40 20.99
N TYR A 4 -1.29 -19.45 21.45
CA TYR A 4 -0.11 -19.00 20.72
C TYR A 4 0.93 -20.11 20.54
N LYS A 5 1.14 -20.95 21.56
CA LYS A 5 2.07 -22.08 21.49
C LYS A 5 1.56 -23.15 20.53
N GLU A 6 0.26 -23.42 20.55
CA GLU A 6 -0.38 -24.34 19.61
C GLU A 6 -0.29 -23.85 18.17
N THR A 7 -0.57 -22.58 17.91
CA THR A 7 -0.43 -21.97 16.58
C THR A 7 1.01 -22.02 16.08
N ILE A 8 1.99 -21.69 16.92
CA ILE A 8 3.43 -21.77 16.55
C ILE A 8 3.83 -23.22 16.25
N ASN A 9 3.38 -24.18 17.06
CA ASN A 9 3.68 -25.58 16.83
C ASN A 9 3.04 -26.12 15.55
N LEU A 10 1.81 -25.69 15.23
CA LEU A 10 1.11 -26.06 14.00
C LEU A 10 1.80 -25.45 12.77
N ILE A 11 2.25 -24.20 12.87
CA ILE A 11 3.05 -23.55 11.82
C ILE A 11 4.39 -24.27 11.63
N ARG A 12 5.06 -24.64 12.73
CA ARG A 12 6.34 -25.35 12.66
C ARG A 12 6.18 -26.75 12.05
N SER A 13 5.14 -27.50 12.42
CA SER A 13 4.92 -28.86 11.91
C SER A 13 4.48 -28.89 10.45
N ASN A 14 3.84 -27.81 9.96
CA ASN A 14 3.34 -27.72 8.58
C ASN A 14 4.02 -26.61 7.77
N TYR A 15 5.24 -26.21 8.16
CA TYR A 15 5.91 -25.04 7.58
C TYR A 15 6.00 -25.09 6.06
N SER A 16 6.39 -26.24 5.49
CA SER A 16 6.51 -26.41 4.04
C SER A 16 5.17 -26.22 3.32
N LEU A 17 4.08 -26.74 3.87
CA LEU A 17 2.74 -26.59 3.29
C LEU A 17 2.26 -25.14 3.38
N ILE A 18 2.45 -24.50 4.54
CA ILE A 18 2.08 -23.10 4.75
C ILE A 18 2.90 -22.18 3.85
N PHE A 19 4.19 -22.47 3.68
CA PHE A 19 5.06 -21.74 2.76
C PHE A 19 4.59 -21.89 1.31
N LEU A 20 4.28 -23.10 0.85
CA LEU A 20 3.79 -23.33 -0.51
C LEU A 20 2.42 -22.67 -0.75
N LEU A 21 1.52 -22.71 0.24
CA LEU A 21 0.24 -22.01 0.19
C LEU A 21 0.45 -20.48 0.12
N GLY A 22 1.32 -19.93 0.97
CA GLY A 22 1.65 -18.51 0.94
C GLY A 22 2.29 -18.07 -0.38
N ALA A 23 3.23 -18.86 -0.90
CA ALA A 23 3.89 -18.60 -2.18
C ALA A 23 2.90 -18.69 -3.35
N SER A 24 2.02 -19.70 -3.39
CA SER A 24 1.02 -19.86 -4.45
C SER A 24 -0.06 -18.78 -4.42
N VAL A 25 -0.53 -18.39 -3.23
CA VAL A 25 -1.48 -17.28 -3.09
C VAL A 25 -0.82 -15.96 -3.48
N GLY A 26 0.41 -15.71 -3.04
CA GLY A 26 1.16 -14.50 -3.39
C GLY A 26 1.41 -14.39 -4.90
N SER A 27 1.89 -15.47 -5.54
CA SER A 27 2.16 -15.47 -6.98
C SER A 27 0.88 -15.36 -7.81
N SER A 28 -0.19 -16.04 -7.40
CA SER A 28 -1.49 -15.94 -8.05
C SER A 28 -2.10 -14.55 -7.91
N PHE A 29 -1.88 -13.86 -6.77
CA PHE A 29 -2.33 -12.49 -6.57
C PHE A 29 -1.54 -11.48 -7.42
N GLU A 30 -0.23 -11.65 -7.56
CA GLU A 30 0.57 -10.83 -8.48
C GLU A 30 0.11 -11.01 -9.94
N LEU A 31 -0.08 -12.26 -10.38
CA LEU A 31 -0.60 -12.56 -11.71
C LEU A 31 -2.03 -12.03 -11.90
N PHE A 32 -2.87 -12.11 -10.87
CA PHE A 32 -4.19 -11.50 -10.87
C PHE A 32 -4.09 -9.99 -11.10
N LYS A 33 -3.21 -9.25 -10.40
CA LYS A 33 -3.05 -7.80 -10.65
C LYS A 33 -2.63 -7.48 -12.08
N ILE A 34 -1.76 -8.30 -12.68
CA ILE A 34 -1.27 -8.11 -14.06
C ILE A 34 -2.38 -8.41 -15.08
N HIS A 35 -3.12 -9.51 -14.89
CA HIS A 35 -4.06 -10.01 -15.90
C HIS A 35 -5.52 -9.66 -15.65
N PHE A 36 -5.87 -9.17 -14.47
CA PHE A 36 -7.23 -8.78 -14.16
C PHE A 36 -7.53 -7.43 -14.81
N SER A 37 -8.02 -7.51 -16.05
CA SER A 37 -8.81 -6.47 -16.68
C SER A 37 -10.28 -6.85 -16.56
N PHE A 38 -11.09 -5.99 -15.93
CA PHE A 38 -12.53 -6.21 -15.85
C PHE A 38 -13.22 -5.13 -16.68
N ARG A 39 -13.86 -5.54 -17.78
CA ARG A 39 -14.56 -4.64 -18.71
C ARG A 39 -13.68 -3.49 -19.23
N GLY A 40 -12.41 -3.77 -19.55
CA GLY A 40 -11.49 -2.77 -20.14
C GLY A 40 -10.89 -1.78 -19.13
N PHE A 41 -11.04 -2.03 -17.83
CA PHE A 41 -10.33 -1.30 -16.78
C PHE A 41 -9.31 -2.22 -16.12
N ASP A 42 -8.03 -1.85 -16.19
CA ASP A 42 -6.95 -2.57 -15.49
C ASP A 42 -6.88 -2.12 -14.03
N TYR A 43 -6.44 -3.02 -13.15
CA TYR A 43 -6.22 -2.73 -11.74
C TYR A 43 -5.36 -1.48 -11.52
N TYR A 44 -4.30 -1.32 -12.32
CA TYR A 44 -3.42 -0.15 -12.31
C TYR A 44 -4.14 1.15 -12.67
N THR A 45 -5.03 1.14 -13.67
CA THR A 45 -5.81 2.34 -14.05
C THR A 45 -6.79 2.75 -12.94
N SER A 46 -7.33 1.78 -12.21
CA SER A 46 -8.22 2.04 -11.07
C SER A 46 -7.47 2.56 -9.84
N TYR A 47 -6.24 2.09 -9.63
CA TYR A 47 -5.34 2.54 -8.57
C TYR A 47 -4.84 3.96 -8.84
N GLU A 48 -4.33 4.24 -10.04
CA GLU A 48 -3.88 5.58 -10.44
C GLU A 48 -5.01 6.61 -10.33
N ARG A 49 -6.24 6.31 -10.79
CA ARG A 49 -7.33 7.28 -10.71
C ARG A 49 -7.73 7.70 -9.30
N LYS A 50 -7.54 6.85 -8.30
CA LYS A 50 -8.01 7.11 -6.93
C LYS A 50 -6.91 7.52 -5.97
N GLN A 51 -5.69 7.01 -6.15
CA GLN A 51 -4.58 7.30 -5.26
C GLN A 51 -3.74 8.48 -5.73
N LEU A 52 -3.51 8.62 -7.04
CA LEU A 52 -2.74 9.73 -7.59
C LEU A 52 -3.28 11.12 -7.19
N PRO A 53 -4.60 11.41 -7.24
CA PRO A 53 -5.10 12.71 -6.79
C PRO A 53 -4.97 12.92 -5.28
N LYS A 54 -5.04 11.85 -4.47
CA LYS A 54 -4.83 11.94 -3.01
C LYS A 54 -3.37 12.22 -2.66
N ASP A 55 -2.45 11.58 -3.39
CA ASP A 55 -1.03 11.80 -3.20
C ASP A 55 -0.64 13.21 -3.67
N LEU A 56 -1.19 13.67 -4.79
CA LEU A 56 -1.03 15.05 -5.28
C LEU A 56 -1.56 16.09 -4.28
N GLU A 57 -2.76 15.90 -3.75
CA GLU A 57 -3.34 16.80 -2.73
C GLU A 57 -2.47 16.86 -1.47
N LYS A 58 -1.92 15.72 -1.06
CA LYS A 58 -0.99 15.66 0.08
C LYS A 58 0.31 16.41 -0.20
N PHE A 59 0.88 16.27 -1.40
CA PHE A 59 2.07 17.03 -1.81
C PHE A 59 1.81 18.53 -1.91
N GLU A 60 0.67 18.93 -2.47
CA GLU A 60 0.26 20.35 -2.53
C GLU A 60 0.11 20.95 -1.14
N MET A 61 -0.46 20.20 -0.20
CA MET A 61 -0.61 20.64 1.19
C MET A 61 0.74 20.83 1.87
N GLN A 62 1.67 19.89 1.68
CA GLN A 62 3.04 20.00 2.19
C GLN A 62 3.80 21.19 1.60
N LEU A 63 3.67 21.41 0.30
CA LEU A 63 4.28 22.57 -0.36
C LEU A 63 3.72 23.89 0.16
N LYS A 64 2.40 23.95 0.40
CA LYS A 64 1.76 25.13 0.97
C LYS A 64 2.21 25.40 2.41
N GLU A 65 2.32 24.37 3.25
CA GLU A 65 2.86 24.52 4.61
C GLU A 65 4.30 25.04 4.58
N MET A 66 5.14 24.52 3.67
CA MET A 66 6.50 25.03 3.51
C MET A 66 6.51 26.48 3.03
N ASP A 67 5.64 26.85 2.10
CA ASP A 67 5.52 28.23 1.62
C ASP A 67 5.05 29.18 2.74
N ASP A 68 4.09 28.76 3.57
CA ASP A 68 3.61 29.54 4.73
C ASP A 68 4.73 29.72 5.77
N ILE A 69 5.53 28.69 6.03
CA ILE A 69 6.71 28.78 6.91
C ILE A 69 7.75 29.74 6.34
N LEU A 70 8.00 29.68 5.03
CA LEU A 70 8.96 30.56 4.38
C LEU A 70 8.48 32.02 4.37
N LYS A 71 7.19 32.27 4.10
CA LYS A 71 6.58 33.59 4.21
C LYS A 71 6.67 34.14 5.63
N ALA A 72 6.32 33.33 6.63
CA ALA A 72 6.44 33.73 8.04
C ALA A 72 7.88 34.04 8.45
N LYS A 73 8.88 33.41 7.81
CA LYS A 73 10.29 33.57 8.13
C LYS A 73 10.98 34.71 7.36
N PHE A 74 10.52 35.03 6.15
CA PHE A 74 11.25 35.91 5.23
C PHE A 74 10.44 37.09 4.67
N GLU A 75 9.11 37.13 4.81
CA GLU A 75 8.33 38.31 4.43
C GLU A 75 8.24 39.31 5.60
N PRO A 76 8.59 40.60 5.40
CA PRO A 76 8.33 41.63 6.41
C PRO A 76 6.81 41.82 6.52
N LYS A 77 6.27 41.78 7.75
CA LYS A 77 4.90 42.21 8.02
C LYS A 77 4.70 43.64 7.51
N PRO A 78 3.57 43.94 6.82
CA PRO A 78 3.19 45.32 6.55
C PRO A 78 2.95 46.11 7.84
#